data_AF-A0A4Y3QSL7-F1
#
_entry.id   AF-A0A4Y3QSL7-F1
#
_cell.length_a   1.000
_cell.length_b   1.000
_cell.length_c   1.000
_cell.angle_alpha   90.00
_cell.angle_beta   90.00
_cell.angle_gamma   90.00
#
_symmetry.space_group_name_H-M   'P 1'
#
loop_
_entity.id
_entity.type
_entity.pdbx_description
1 polymer ?
#
loop_
_entity_poly.entity_id
_entity_poly.type
_entity_poly.pdbx_seq_one_letter_code
_entity_poly.pdbx_strand_id
1 'polypeptide(L)'
;MKSDTHPDYHQVVFRDQAAGYAFLTRSTASSDTTIEWDDGQTYPVIDVEISSESHPFYTGKARVVDSEGQIAKFRRRYESPTPDDVLHTGPDAEPTPEDVVLASGRDLTEANLAWAREQIAAEGRSALDRRLP
;
A
#
# COMPACT_ATOMS: atom_id res chain seq x y z
N MET A 1 8.22 -5.11 48.16
CA MET A 1 7.04 -5.92 47.80
C MET A 1 6.03 -5.84 48.92
N LYS A 2 4.80 -5.49 48.60
CA LYS A 2 3.65 -5.60 49.50
C LYS A 2 2.88 -6.86 49.09
N SER A 3 2.63 -7.74 50.03
CA SER A 3 1.85 -8.97 49.80
C SER A 3 0.49 -8.60 49.19
N ASP A 4 0.00 -9.40 48.23
CA ASP A 4 -1.32 -9.32 47.60
C ASP A 4 -1.65 -8.10 46.70
N THR A 5 -0.69 -7.22 46.38
CA THR A 5 -0.92 -6.10 45.43
C THR A 5 -0.05 -6.17 44.17
N HIS A 6 0.61 -7.30 43.93
CA HIS A 6 1.50 -7.47 42.78
C HIS A 6 0.96 -8.55 41.84
N PRO A 7 1.03 -8.33 40.52
CA PRO A 7 0.80 -9.38 39.54
C PRO A 7 1.82 -10.51 39.69
N ASP A 8 1.45 -11.70 39.22
CA ASP A 8 2.33 -12.85 39.24
C ASP A 8 3.63 -12.56 38.48
N TYR A 9 4.77 -12.88 39.09
CA TYR A 9 6.11 -12.55 38.59
C TYR A 9 6.99 -13.79 38.66
N HIS A 10 7.32 -14.33 37.49
CA HIS A 10 8.02 -15.60 37.35
C HIS A 10 9.11 -15.50 36.27
N GLN A 11 9.88 -16.57 36.13
CA GLN A 11 10.94 -16.66 35.13
C GLN A 11 10.33 -17.06 33.78
N VAL A 12 10.72 -16.35 32.73
CA VAL A 12 10.19 -16.47 31.37
C VAL A 12 11.37 -16.43 30.40
N VAL A 13 11.32 -17.31 29.39
CA VAL A 13 12.31 -17.34 28.31
C VAL A 13 11.78 -16.53 27.15
N PHE A 14 12.52 -15.50 26.72
CA PHE A 14 12.20 -14.80 25.47
C PHE A 14 13.04 -15.41 24.36
N ARG A 15 12.38 -15.87 23.29
CA ARG A 15 13.03 -16.46 22.12
C ARG A 15 12.80 -15.58 20.90
N ASP A 16 13.87 -15.10 20.31
CA ASP A 16 13.86 -14.47 18.99
C ASP A 16 13.94 -15.57 17.92
N GLN A 17 12.87 -15.74 17.16
CA GLN A 17 12.84 -16.72 16.05
C GLN A 17 13.69 -16.30 14.85
N ALA A 18 13.92 -15.00 14.65
CA ALA A 18 14.68 -14.46 13.52
C ALA A 18 16.20 -14.56 13.73
N ALA A 19 16.67 -14.40 14.97
CA ALA A 19 18.09 -14.48 15.32
C ALA A 19 18.51 -15.79 16.00
N GLY A 20 17.55 -16.64 16.40
CA GLY A 20 17.85 -17.85 17.18
C GLY A 20 18.40 -17.56 18.57
N TYR A 21 18.20 -16.35 19.08
CA TYR A 21 18.67 -15.90 20.38
C TYR A 21 17.59 -16.09 21.42
N ALA A 22 17.91 -16.76 22.53
CA ALA A 22 16.99 -16.90 23.66
C ALA A 22 17.67 -16.45 24.95
N PHE A 23 16.92 -15.76 25.82
CA PHE A 23 17.42 -15.32 27.11
C PHE A 23 16.36 -15.48 28.21
N LEU A 24 16.83 -15.84 29.40
CA LEU A 24 16.01 -16.02 30.60
C LEU A 24 15.93 -14.70 31.37
N THR A 25 14.72 -14.22 31.63
CA THR A 25 14.50 -13.05 32.50
C THR A 25 13.24 -13.24 33.35
N ARG A 26 13.03 -12.35 34.32
CA ARG A 26 11.81 -12.37 35.12
C ARG A 26 10.78 -11.40 34.55
N SER A 27 9.58 -11.88 34.31
CA SER A 27 8.47 -11.12 33.73
C SER A 27 7.14 -11.52 34.38
N THR A 28 6.11 -10.71 34.17
CA THR A 28 4.72 -11.02 34.54
C THR A 28 3.92 -11.63 33.38
N ALA A 29 4.51 -11.69 32.19
CA ALA A 29 3.86 -12.19 30.99
C ALA A 29 4.00 -13.72 30.91
N SER A 30 2.89 -14.42 30.72
CA SER A 30 2.86 -15.87 30.53
C SER A 30 2.41 -16.22 29.11
N SER A 31 2.82 -17.41 28.66
CA SER A 31 2.43 -18.01 27.38
C SER A 31 2.06 -19.48 27.60
N ASP A 32 1.24 -20.04 26.71
CA ASP A 32 0.85 -21.46 26.77
C ASP A 32 1.98 -22.41 26.34
N THR A 33 2.95 -21.89 25.58
CA THR A 33 4.11 -22.67 25.13
C THR A 33 5.19 -22.64 26.20
N THR A 34 5.78 -23.81 26.48
CA THR A 34 6.88 -23.98 27.43
C THR A 34 8.12 -24.55 26.73
N ILE A 35 9.30 -24.22 27.26
CA ILE A 35 10.58 -24.74 26.78
C ILE A 35 11.40 -25.25 27.97
N GLU A 36 12.12 -26.35 27.79
CA GLU A 36 13.14 -26.81 28.73
C GLU A 36 14.42 -25.99 28.49
N TRP A 37 14.88 -25.32 29.54
CA TRP A 37 16.11 -24.54 29.52
C TRP A 37 17.32 -25.41 29.89
N ASP A 38 18.53 -24.93 29.60
CA ASP A 38 19.80 -25.66 29.82
C ASP A 38 19.98 -26.12 31.29
N ASP A 39 19.34 -25.40 32.23
CA ASP A 39 19.30 -25.71 33.66
C ASP A 39 18.32 -26.85 34.03
N GLY A 40 17.70 -27.51 33.04
CA GLY A 40 16.73 -28.59 33.22
C GLY A 40 15.37 -28.16 33.76
N GLN A 41 15.09 -26.85 33.81
CA GLN A 41 13.82 -26.29 34.26
C GLN A 41 12.94 -25.87 33.08
N THR A 42 11.64 -26.08 33.23
CA THR A 42 10.64 -25.71 32.22
C THR A 42 10.13 -24.30 32.50
N TYR A 43 10.25 -23.41 31.53
CA TYR A 43 9.75 -22.03 31.61
C TYR A 43 8.78 -21.74 30.46
N PRO A 44 7.81 -20.82 30.65
CA PRO A 44 7.02 -20.29 29.55
C PRO A 44 7.92 -19.57 28.54
N VAL A 45 7.69 -19.80 27.25
CA VAL A 45 8.44 -19.18 26.15
C VAL A 45 7.59 -18.13 25.42
N ILE A 46 8.09 -16.90 25.40
CA ILE A 46 7.52 -15.81 24.61
C ILE A 46 8.35 -15.67 23.35
N ASP A 47 7.71 -15.97 22.23
CA ASP A 47 8.29 -15.72 20.91
C ASP A 47 8.22 -14.24 20.57
N VAL A 48 9.37 -13.66 20.22
CA VAL A 48 9.51 -12.25 19.84
C VAL A 48 9.96 -12.17 18.40
N GLU A 49 9.33 -11.28 17.63
CA GLU A 49 9.64 -11.08 16.21
C GLU A 49 10.97 -10.33 15.98
N ILE A 50 11.32 -9.42 16.90
CA ILE A 50 12.52 -8.58 16.81
C ILE A 50 13.15 -8.43 18.21
N SER A 51 14.41 -8.82 18.34
CA SER A 51 15.24 -8.54 19.51
C SER A 51 16.40 -7.59 19.17
N SER A 52 17.23 -7.28 20.18
CA SER A 52 18.45 -6.51 19.96
C SER A 52 19.38 -7.12 18.91
N GLU A 53 19.33 -8.45 18.74
CA GLU A 53 20.19 -9.18 17.79
C GLU A 53 19.62 -9.22 16.36
N SER A 54 18.36 -8.81 16.16
CA SER A 54 17.72 -8.81 14.83
C SER A 54 17.30 -7.43 14.37
N HIS A 55 17.29 -6.42 15.25
CA HIS A 55 16.91 -5.08 14.85
C HIS A 55 18.03 -4.40 14.04
N PRO A 56 17.74 -3.83 12.86
CA PRO A 56 18.72 -3.14 12.02
C PRO A 56 19.47 -2.01 12.72
N PHE A 57 18.83 -1.36 13.70
CA PHE A 57 19.44 -0.29 14.49
C PHE A 57 20.62 -0.80 15.35
N TYR A 58 20.48 -1.97 15.97
CA TYR A 58 21.49 -2.52 16.86
C TYR A 58 22.55 -3.34 16.10
N THR A 59 22.15 -4.04 15.05
CA THR A 59 23.07 -4.88 14.25
C THR A 59 23.77 -4.13 13.11
N GLY A 60 23.28 -2.94 12.75
CA GLY A 60 23.76 -2.15 11.61
C GLY A 60 23.48 -2.76 10.24
N LYS A 61 22.84 -3.95 10.17
CA LYS A 61 22.52 -4.67 8.94
C LYS A 61 21.04 -4.52 8.66
N ALA A 62 20.69 -3.54 7.82
CA ALA A 62 19.34 -3.46 7.29
C ALA A 62 19.07 -4.69 6.42
N ARG A 63 17.89 -5.30 6.62
CA ARG A 63 17.37 -6.30 5.69
C ARG A 63 17.22 -5.57 4.34
N VAL A 64 18.11 -5.84 3.39
CA VAL A 64 18.08 -5.22 2.07
C VAL A 64 16.80 -5.70 1.40
N VAL A 65 15.81 -4.82 1.30
CA VAL A 65 14.61 -5.08 0.52
C VAL A 65 15.01 -4.88 -0.94
N ASP A 66 15.11 -5.99 -1.67
CA ASP A 66 15.64 -6.00 -3.02
C ASP A 66 14.79 -5.14 -3.96
N SER A 67 15.41 -4.14 -4.58
CA SER A 67 14.72 -3.15 -5.43
C SER A 67 14.32 -3.73 -6.78
N GLU A 68 14.94 -4.85 -7.17
CA GLU A 68 14.68 -5.53 -8.44
C GLU A 68 13.21 -5.98 -8.56
N GLY A 69 12.59 -6.38 -7.45
CA GLY A 69 11.18 -6.79 -7.42
C GLY A 69 10.18 -5.65 -7.63
N GLN A 70 10.55 -4.42 -7.28
CA GLN A 70 9.68 -3.25 -7.47
C GLN A 70 9.61 -2.83 -8.94
N ILE A 71 10.74 -2.92 -9.66
CA ILE A 71 10.78 -2.64 -11.11
C ILE A 71 9.96 -3.67 -11.88
N ALA A 72 10.06 -4.95 -11.52
CA ALA A 72 9.23 -6.00 -12.11
C ALA A 72 7.73 -5.81 -11.83
N LYS A 73 7.36 -5.41 -10.60
CA LYS A 73 5.96 -5.06 -10.25
C LYS A 73 5.45 -3.84 -11.01
N PHE A 74 6.30 -2.84 -11.23
CA PHE A 74 5.97 -1.67 -12.03
C PHE A 74 5.69 -2.09 -13.48
N ARG A 75 6.62 -2.82 -14.11
CA ARG A 75 6.45 -3.29 -15.49
C ARG A 75 5.16 -4.10 -15.65
N ARG A 76 4.89 -5.05 -14.74
CA ARG A 76 3.65 -5.85 -14.74
C ARG A 76 2.37 -5.01 -14.61
N ARG A 77 2.41 -3.88 -13.90
CA ARG A 77 1.24 -2.99 -13.73
C ARG A 77 0.97 -2.14 -14.97
N TYR A 78 2.02 -1.73 -15.68
CA TYR A 78 1.94 -0.82 -16.83
C TYR A 78 2.18 -1.52 -18.19
N GLU A 79 2.25 -2.85 -18.20
CA GLU A 79 2.50 -3.67 -19.40
C GLU A 79 1.39 -3.58 -20.45
N SER A 80 0.16 -3.27 -20.03
CA SER A 80 -0.94 -2.94 -20.93
C SER A 80 -1.29 -1.48 -20.74
N PRO A 81 -0.95 -0.58 -21.69
CA PRO A 81 -1.58 0.72 -21.75
C PRO A 81 -3.09 0.50 -21.76
N THR A 82 -3.83 1.25 -20.95
CA THR A 82 -5.29 1.32 -21.09
C THR A 82 -5.56 1.65 -22.56
N PRO A 83 -6.31 0.82 -23.30
CA PRO A 83 -6.45 1.02 -24.72
C PRO A 83 -7.11 2.38 -24.97
N ASP A 84 -6.59 3.10 -25.96
CA ASP A 84 -6.89 4.52 -26.21
C ASP A 84 -8.38 4.77 -26.52
N ASP A 85 -9.12 3.71 -26.88
CA ASP A 85 -10.57 3.71 -27.10
C ASP A 85 -11.40 3.89 -25.82
N VAL A 86 -10.83 3.59 -24.65
CA VAL A 86 -11.44 3.83 -23.34
C VAL A 86 -11.09 5.21 -22.79
N LEU A 87 -10.11 5.88 -23.39
CA LEU A 87 -9.66 7.20 -22.96
C LEU A 87 -10.46 8.28 -23.71
N HIS A 88 -11.29 9.02 -22.97
CA HIS A 88 -11.94 10.25 -23.46
C HIS A 88 -10.94 11.39 -23.79
N THR A 89 -9.63 11.14 -23.68
CA THR A 89 -8.56 12.11 -23.89
C THR A 89 -7.54 11.65 -24.93
N GLY A 90 -7.84 10.58 -25.67
CA GLY A 90 -6.96 10.07 -26.72
C GLY A 90 -6.89 11.03 -27.92
N PRO A 91 -5.75 11.13 -28.61
CA PRO A 91 -5.56 12.05 -29.73
C PRO A 91 -6.40 11.71 -30.98
N ASP A 92 -7.06 10.54 -31.04
CA ASP A 92 -7.75 10.04 -32.24
C ASP A 92 -9.28 9.99 -32.13
N ALA A 93 -9.87 10.33 -30.97
CA ALA A 93 -11.32 10.32 -30.81
C ALA A 93 -11.97 11.58 -31.39
N GLU A 94 -13.06 11.42 -32.15
CA GLU A 94 -13.89 12.55 -32.61
C GLU A 94 -14.60 13.21 -31.40
N PRO A 95 -14.66 14.55 -31.33
CA PRO A 95 -15.27 15.23 -30.19
C PRO A 95 -16.76 14.92 -30.12
N THR A 96 -17.27 14.59 -28.93
CA THR A 96 -18.71 14.41 -28.76
C THR A 96 -19.40 15.78 -28.72
N PRO A 97 -20.69 15.87 -29.10
CA PRO A 97 -21.46 17.11 -28.95
C PRO A 97 -21.47 17.64 -27.51
N GLU A 98 -21.34 16.76 -26.53
CA GLU A 98 -21.30 17.08 -25.11
C GLU A 98 -19.99 17.81 -24.76
N ASP A 99 -18.86 17.33 -25.28
CA ASP A 99 -17.54 17.93 -25.06
C ASP A 99 -17.48 19.36 -25.61
N VAL A 100 -18.09 19.61 -26.78
CA VAL A 100 -18.14 20.95 -27.39
C VAL A 100 -19.01 21.92 -26.60
N VAL A 101 -20.13 21.46 -26.03
CA VAL A 101 -20.99 22.28 -25.16
C VAL A 101 -20.25 22.64 -23.88
N LEU A 102 -19.62 21.66 -23.23
CA LEU A 102 -18.88 21.85 -21.98
C LEU A 102 -17.65 22.74 -22.17
N ALA A 103 -16.87 22.54 -23.24
CA ALA A 103 -15.71 23.39 -23.56
C ALA A 103 -16.13 24.85 -23.78
N SER A 104 -17.32 25.09 -24.33
CA SER A 104 -17.86 26.44 -24.54
C SER A 104 -18.47 27.10 -23.30
N GLY A 105 -18.48 26.40 -22.15
CA GLY A 105 -19.04 26.88 -20.88
C GLY A 105 -20.56 26.99 -20.86
N ARG A 106 -21.26 26.24 -21.72
CA ARG A 106 -22.72 26.22 -21.82
C ARG A 106 -23.31 25.01 -21.08
N ASP A 107 -24.56 25.12 -20.63
CA ASP A 107 -25.27 24.01 -19.99
C ASP A 107 -25.74 22.95 -21.00
N LEU A 108 -25.82 21.69 -20.56
CA LEU A 108 -26.29 20.56 -21.36
C LEU A 108 -27.82 20.61 -21.53
N THR A 109 -28.29 21.32 -22.56
CA THR A 109 -29.70 21.38 -22.98
C THR A 109 -29.88 20.82 -24.38
N GLU A 110 -31.08 20.37 -24.75
CA GLU A 110 -31.36 19.83 -26.10
C GLU A 110 -31.01 20.83 -27.22
N ALA A 111 -31.28 22.12 -27.00
CA ALA A 111 -30.92 23.18 -27.93
C ALA A 111 -29.40 23.34 -28.09
N ASN A 112 -28.64 23.27 -26.99
CA ASN A 112 -27.19 23.38 -27.04
C ASN A 112 -26.53 22.14 -27.65
N LEU A 113 -27.10 20.95 -27.44
CA LEU A 113 -26.63 19.72 -28.09
C LEU A 113 -26.90 19.73 -29.60
N ALA A 114 -28.04 20.25 -30.04
CA ALA A 114 -28.32 20.43 -31.47
C ALA A 114 -27.35 21.42 -32.11
N TRP A 115 -27.10 22.56 -31.45
CA TRP A 115 -26.08 23.52 -31.86
C TRP A 115 -24.70 22.86 -31.97
N ALA A 116 -24.27 22.09 -30.98
CA ALA A 116 -22.97 21.42 -30.99
C ALA A 116 -22.84 20.36 -32.09
N ARG A 117 -23.92 19.63 -32.41
CA ARG A 117 -23.95 18.71 -33.55
C ARG A 117 -23.76 19.44 -34.88
N GLU A 118 -24.38 20.60 -35.06
CA GLU A 118 -24.17 21.43 -36.24
C GLU A 118 -22.73 21.96 -36.32
N GLN A 119 -22.14 22.35 -35.18
CA GLN A 119 -20.74 22.80 -35.15
C GLN A 119 -19.75 21.68 -35.47
N ILE A 120 -19.95 20.47 -34.95
CA ILE A 120 -19.12 19.30 -35.28
C ILE A 120 -19.27 18.94 -36.75
N ALA A 121 -20.48 19.03 -37.33
CA ALA A 121 -20.69 18.78 -38.76
C ALA A 121 -20.01 19.83 -39.67
N ALA A 122 -19.88 21.07 -39.21
CA ALA A 122 -19.29 22.16 -39.98
C ALA A 122 -17.76 22.26 -39.84
N GLU A 123 -17.22 22.09 -38.63
CA GLU A 123 -15.82 22.35 -38.29
C GLU A 123 -15.05 21.07 -37.88
N GLY A 124 -15.74 19.93 -37.79
CA GLY A 124 -15.15 18.66 -37.36
C GLY A 124 -14.48 18.79 -36.00
N ARG A 125 -13.28 18.22 -35.88
CA ARG A 125 -12.45 18.28 -34.66
C ARG A 125 -12.11 19.71 -34.21
N SER A 126 -11.95 20.64 -35.15
CA SER A 126 -11.54 22.01 -34.85
C SER A 126 -12.59 22.82 -34.07
N ALA A 127 -13.84 22.33 -34.00
CA ALA A 127 -14.90 22.92 -33.20
C ALA A 127 -14.56 22.98 -31.71
N LEU A 128 -13.85 21.96 -31.19
CA LEU A 128 -13.48 21.86 -29.78
C LEU A 128 -12.25 22.74 -29.48
N ASP A 129 -11.19 22.64 -30.30
CA ASP A 129 -9.94 23.41 -30.13
C ASP A 129 -10.15 24.93 -30.17
N ARG A 130 -11.13 25.41 -30.94
CA ARG A 130 -11.45 26.84 -31.05
C ARG A 130 -12.19 27.39 -29.82
N ARG A 131 -12.80 26.50 -29.02
CA ARG A 131 -13.65 26.86 -27.89
C ARG A 131 -13.01 26.52 -26.55
N LEU A 132 -11.91 25.76 -26.55
CA LEU A 132 -10.99 25.71 -25.43
C LEU A 132 -10.34 27.10 -25.23
N PRO A 133 -10.22 27.58 -23.98
CA PRO A 133 -9.52 28.82 -23.67
C PRO A 133 -8.01 28.75 -23.93
#